data_AF-A0A547PSC1-F1
#
_entry.id   AF-A0A547PSC1-F1
#
_cell.length_a   1.000
_cell.length_b   1.000
_cell.length_c   1.000
_cell.angle_alpha   90.00
_cell.angle_beta   90.00
_cell.angle_gamma   90.00
#
_symmetry.space_group_name_H-M   'P 1'
#
loop_
_entity.id
_entity.type
_entity.pdbx_description
1 polymer ?
#
loop_
_entity_poly.entity_id
_entity_poly.type
_entity_poly.pdbx_seq_one_letter_code
_entity_poly.pdbx_strand_id
1 'polypeptide(L)'
;MRDLPDPTAPADAEWVPYGQHPDDTPDWLCPIACRNLWIKILADFWDASFNPKGFRVSQGQHVEREAVLRWFGTDDFGEVCMLAGFDPVAILQSWRRHQKVYEQTGVRPAFASSHRKRAYG
;
A
#
# COMPACT_ATOMS: atom_id res chain seq x y z
N MET A 1 -38.62 -0.47 10.67
CA MET A 1 -38.82 0.90 11.18
C MET A 1 -38.23 1.80 10.11
N ARG A 2 -39.09 2.43 9.28
CA ARG A 2 -38.66 3.24 8.13
C ARG A 2 -38.48 4.67 8.63
N ASP A 3 -37.30 5.24 8.42
CA ASP A 3 -37.06 6.67 8.65
C ASP A 3 -38.00 7.50 7.78
N LEU A 4 -38.72 8.42 8.43
CA LEU A 4 -39.58 9.40 7.78
C LEU A 4 -38.71 10.50 7.17
N PRO A 5 -38.95 10.92 5.91
CA PRO A 5 -38.20 12.02 5.30
C PRO A 5 -38.52 13.37 5.96
N ASP A 6 -37.49 14.21 6.06
CA ASP A 6 -37.53 15.58 6.58
C ASP A 6 -38.48 16.46 5.72
N PRO A 7 -39.49 17.11 6.32
CA PRO A 7 -40.48 17.91 5.61
C PRO A 7 -39.97 19.26 5.08
N THR A 8 -38.68 19.57 5.21
CA THR A 8 -38.11 20.84 4.73
C THR A 8 -37.36 20.77 3.40
N ALA A 9 -37.35 19.61 2.72
CA ALA A 9 -36.78 19.49 1.39
C ALA A 9 -37.63 20.24 0.34
N PRO A 10 -37.01 21.07 -0.54
CA PRO A 10 -37.73 21.78 -1.60
C PRO A 10 -38.40 20.79 -2.58
N ALA A 11 -39.63 21.10 -3.00
CA ALA A 11 -40.58 20.21 -3.67
C ALA A 11 -40.23 19.82 -5.12
N ASP A 12 -39.08 20.27 -5.60
CA ASP A 12 -38.57 20.17 -6.97
C ASP A 12 -37.21 19.47 -7.05
N ALA A 13 -36.73 18.87 -5.96
CA ALA A 13 -35.58 17.98 -5.98
C ALA A 13 -35.97 16.64 -6.65
N GLU A 14 -35.82 16.56 -7.98
CA GLU A 14 -35.85 15.29 -8.70
C GLU A 14 -34.88 14.31 -8.03
N TRP A 15 -35.43 13.21 -7.54
CA TRP A 15 -34.66 12.16 -6.89
C TRP A 15 -33.85 11.42 -7.97
N VAL A 16 -32.60 11.83 -8.17
CA VAL A 16 -31.67 11.12 -9.05
C VAL A 16 -31.04 9.99 -8.25
N PRO A 17 -31.22 8.71 -8.63
CA PRO A 17 -30.55 7.60 -7.98
C PRO A 17 -29.03 7.75 -8.13
N TYR A 18 -28.29 7.46 -7.07
CA TYR A 18 -26.82 7.40 -7.10
C TYR A 18 -26.32 6.51 -8.25
N GLY A 19 -25.46 7.06 -9.12
CA GLY A 19 -24.70 6.30 -10.13
C GLY A 19 -25.22 6.35 -11.57
N GLN A 20 -25.86 7.44 -12.00
CA GLN A 20 -26.27 7.62 -13.40
C GLN A 20 -25.67 8.84 -14.12
N HIS A 21 -24.73 9.58 -13.50
CA HIS A 21 -23.97 10.57 -14.25
C HIS A 21 -22.80 9.86 -14.97
N PRO A 22 -22.57 10.09 -16.28
CA PRO A 22 -21.48 9.45 -17.03
C PRO A 22 -20.06 9.87 -16.59
N ASP A 23 -19.95 10.76 -15.59
CA ASP A 23 -18.71 11.16 -14.91
C ASP A 23 -18.60 10.59 -13.46
N ASP A 24 -19.53 9.73 -13.02
CA ASP A 24 -19.57 9.13 -11.68
C ASP A 24 -18.56 7.97 -11.51
N THR A 25 -17.28 8.18 -11.84
CA THR A 25 -16.26 7.47 -11.03
C THR A 25 -16.26 8.12 -9.66
N PRO A 26 -16.56 7.40 -8.58
CA PRO A 26 -16.64 8.04 -7.28
C PRO A 26 -15.30 8.70 -6.90
N ASP A 27 -15.34 10.01 -6.67
CA ASP A 27 -14.19 10.84 -6.25
C ASP A 27 -13.53 10.38 -4.94
N TRP A 28 -14.14 9.45 -4.20
CA TRP A 28 -13.69 9.02 -2.88
C TRP A 28 -12.49 8.07 -2.88
N LEU A 29 -12.04 7.55 -4.03
CA LEU A 29 -10.87 6.67 -4.10
C LEU A 29 -9.81 7.18 -5.07
N CYS A 30 -9.04 8.18 -4.65
CA CYS A 30 -7.92 8.73 -5.43
C CYS A 30 -6.87 7.64 -5.73
N PRO A 31 -6.66 7.23 -7.00
CA PRO A 31 -5.73 6.15 -7.34
C PRO A 31 -4.28 6.41 -6.91
N ILE A 32 -3.88 7.69 -6.89
CA ILE A 32 -2.58 8.12 -6.38
C ILE A 32 -2.47 7.88 -4.88
N ALA A 33 -3.53 8.18 -4.11
CA ALA A 33 -3.56 7.93 -2.67
C ALA A 33 -3.49 6.42 -2.37
N CYS A 34 -4.22 5.59 -3.12
CA CYS A 34 -4.16 4.14 -2.99
C CYS A 34 -2.76 3.61 -3.29
N ARG A 35 -2.14 4.06 -4.39
CA ARG A 35 -0.76 3.68 -4.71
C ARG A 35 0.22 4.10 -3.63
N ASN A 36 0.09 5.33 -3.11
CA ASN A 36 0.95 5.84 -2.04
C ASN A 36 0.81 5.03 -0.75
N LEU A 37 -0.40 4.54 -0.45
CA LEU A 37 -0.63 3.62 0.66
C LEU A 37 0.16 2.33 0.49
N TRP A 38 0.10 1.70 -0.69
CA TRP A 38 0.86 0.48 -0.96
C TRP A 38 2.38 0.69 -0.95
N ILE A 39 2.85 1.83 -1.45
CA ILE A 39 4.27 2.24 -1.33
C ILE A 39 4.67 2.35 0.15
N LYS A 40 3.81 2.93 1.00
CA LYS A 40 4.08 3.07 2.43
C LYS A 40 4.15 1.71 3.12
N ILE A 41 3.20 0.80 2.83
CA ILE A 41 3.20 -0.57 3.37
C ILE A 41 4.51 -1.29 2.98
N LEU A 42 4.89 -1.22 1.70
CA LEU A 42 6.12 -1.84 1.22
C LEU A 42 7.36 -1.25 1.91
N ALA A 43 7.42 0.07 2.11
CA ALA A 43 8.50 0.74 2.81
C ALA A 43 8.58 0.31 4.29
N ASP A 44 7.44 0.19 4.97
CA ASP A 44 7.39 -0.22 6.38
C ASP A 44 7.90 -1.65 6.56
N PHE A 45 7.49 -2.58 5.69
CA PHE A 45 7.98 -3.97 5.73
C PHE A 45 9.44 -4.08 5.33
N TRP A 46 9.90 -3.28 4.36
CA TRP A 46 11.32 -3.15 4.05
C TRP A 46 12.10 -2.76 5.30
N ASP A 47 11.71 -1.66 5.93
CA ASP A 47 12.36 -1.13 7.12
C ASP A 47 12.34 -2.10 8.30
N ALA A 48 11.21 -2.78 8.51
CA ALA A 48 11.06 -3.80 9.54
C ALA A 48 11.99 -5.00 9.32
N SER A 49 12.26 -5.38 8.07
CA SER A 49 13.15 -6.51 7.76
C SER A 49 14.61 -6.28 8.19
N PHE A 50 15.01 -5.01 8.36
CA PHE A 50 16.32 -4.58 8.85
C PHE A 50 16.28 -4.11 10.32
N ASN A 51 15.14 -4.29 11.01
CA ASN A 51 15.01 -3.94 12.42
C ASN A 51 15.01 -5.22 13.28
N PRO A 52 16.07 -5.47 14.07
CA PRO A 52 16.17 -6.69 14.87
C PRO A 52 15.12 -6.75 15.99
N LYS A 53 14.51 -5.62 16.36
CA LYS A 53 13.47 -5.54 17.38
C LYS A 53 12.05 -5.77 16.83
N GLY A 54 11.90 -6.07 15.55
CA GLY A 54 10.60 -6.11 14.86
C GLY A 54 10.00 -4.72 14.66
N PHE A 55 8.72 -4.63 14.28
CA PHE A 55 8.03 -3.35 14.13
C PHE A 55 6.61 -3.39 14.70
N ARG A 56 6.12 -2.22 15.12
CA ARG A 56 4.75 -2.04 15.59
C ARG A 56 3.89 -1.50 14.46
N VAL A 57 2.79 -2.18 14.18
CA VAL A 57 1.72 -1.63 13.35
C VAL A 57 0.89 -0.66 14.18
N SER A 58 0.21 0.28 13.53
CA SER A 58 -0.52 1.39 14.19
C SER A 58 -1.58 0.94 15.20
N GLN A 59 -1.99 -0.34 15.19
CA GLN A 59 -2.93 -0.93 16.14
C GLN A 59 -2.25 -1.60 17.36
N GLY A 60 -0.96 -1.37 17.59
CA GLY A 60 -0.24 -1.91 18.75
C GLY A 60 0.18 -3.38 18.63
N GLN A 61 -0.18 -4.05 17.52
CA GLN A 61 0.35 -5.37 17.19
C GLN A 61 1.86 -5.28 16.91
N HIS A 62 2.62 -6.20 17.48
CA HIS A 62 4.04 -6.37 17.21
C HIS A 62 4.20 -7.46 16.17
N VAL A 63 4.88 -7.14 15.08
CA VAL A 63 5.22 -8.12 14.05
C VAL A 63 6.69 -8.45 14.20
N GLU A 64 6.96 -9.73 14.44
CA GLU A 64 8.31 -10.25 14.57
C GLU A 64 9.07 -10.11 13.24
N ARG A 65 10.38 -9.84 13.34
CA ARG A 65 11.25 -9.73 12.15
C ARG A 65 11.16 -10.98 11.29
N GLU A 66 11.11 -12.17 11.87
CA GLU A 66 11.03 -13.43 11.11
C GLU A 66 9.76 -13.55 10.29
N ALA A 67 8.63 -13.00 10.76
CA ALA A 67 7.39 -12.97 9.98
C ALA A 67 7.55 -12.04 8.77
N VAL A 68 8.19 -10.88 8.96
CA VAL A 68 8.51 -9.93 7.88
C VAL A 68 9.47 -10.56 6.86
N LEU A 69 10.51 -11.26 7.30
CA LEU A 69 11.45 -11.93 6.39
C LEU A 69 10.75 -13.00 5.54
N ARG A 70 9.82 -13.76 6.12
CA ARG A 70 9.04 -14.79 5.43
C ARG A 70 8.04 -14.22 4.42
N TRP A 71 7.60 -12.97 4.61
CA TRP A 71 6.70 -12.31 3.68
C TRP A 71 7.35 -12.00 2.33
N PHE A 72 8.65 -11.68 2.29
CA PHE A 72 9.35 -11.41 1.04
C PHE A 72 9.42 -12.64 0.13
N GLY A 73 8.86 -12.52 -1.08
CA GLY A 73 8.80 -13.60 -2.05
C GLY A 73 7.52 -14.45 -2.01
N THR A 74 6.55 -14.07 -1.16
CA THR A 74 5.18 -14.59 -1.20
C THR A 74 4.36 -13.94 -2.32
N ASP A 75 3.20 -14.53 -2.62
CA ASP A 75 2.24 -13.95 -3.57
C ASP A 75 1.71 -12.60 -3.09
N ASP A 76 1.42 -12.46 -1.79
CA ASP A 76 0.98 -11.20 -1.17
C ASP A 76 2.01 -10.07 -1.36
N PHE A 77 3.31 -10.40 -1.21
CA PHE A 77 4.38 -9.45 -1.50
C PHE A 77 4.36 -9.03 -2.97
N GLY A 78 4.14 -9.97 -3.88
CA GLY A 78 4.01 -9.70 -5.31
C GLY A 78 2.86 -8.76 -5.62
N GLU A 79 1.70 -9.00 -5.02
CA GLU A 79 0.51 -8.16 -5.17
C GLU A 79 0.76 -6.73 -4.64
N VAL A 80 1.34 -6.57 -3.45
CA VAL A 80 1.69 -5.25 -2.90
C VAL A 80 2.67 -4.50 -3.80
N CYS A 81 3.67 -5.18 -4.36
CA CYS A 81 4.59 -4.56 -5.32
C CYS A 81 3.85 -4.07 -6.58
N MET A 82 2.98 -4.89 -7.16
CA MET A 82 2.19 -4.50 -8.34
C MET A 82 1.26 -3.32 -8.04
N LEU A 83 0.56 -3.33 -6.90
CA LEU A 83 -0.32 -2.25 -6.46
C LEU A 83 0.45 -0.95 -6.16
N ALA A 84 1.69 -1.06 -5.68
CA ALA A 84 2.60 0.08 -5.52
C ALA A 84 3.22 0.55 -6.86
N GLY A 85 3.03 -0.20 -7.94
CA GLY A 85 3.56 0.08 -9.27
C GLY A 85 5.05 -0.22 -9.41
N PHE A 86 5.53 -1.28 -8.75
CA PHE A 86 6.89 -1.81 -8.85
C PHE A 86 6.90 -3.22 -9.45
N ASP A 87 8.03 -3.60 -10.05
CA ASP A 87 8.30 -4.99 -10.45
C ASP A 87 8.67 -5.83 -9.20
N PRO A 88 7.85 -6.85 -8.83
CA PRO A 88 8.13 -7.70 -7.68
C PRO A 88 9.50 -8.38 -7.73
N VAL A 89 9.95 -8.80 -8.91
CA VAL A 89 11.21 -9.52 -9.08
C VAL A 89 12.39 -8.59 -8.80
N ALA A 90 12.35 -7.38 -9.35
CA ALA A 90 13.39 -6.37 -9.10
C ALA A 90 13.47 -5.97 -7.61
N ILE A 91 12.32 -5.76 -6.95
CA ILE A 91 12.29 -5.43 -5.52
C ILE A 91 12.82 -6.59 -4.68
N LEU A 92 12.42 -7.83 -4.95
CA LEU A 92 12.90 -8.99 -4.21
C LEU A 92 14.41 -9.20 -4.35
N GLN A 93 14.95 -9.04 -5.56
CA GLN A 93 16.40 -9.12 -5.80
C GLN A 93 17.15 -8.00 -5.08
N SER A 94 16.63 -6.77 -5.11
CA SER A 94 17.19 -5.64 -4.37
C SER A 94 17.20 -5.92 -2.86
N TRP A 95 16.09 -6.41 -2.32
CA TRP A 95 15.97 -6.76 -0.90
C TRP A 95 16.98 -7.82 -0.49
N ARG A 96 17.09 -8.93 -1.24
CA ARG A 96 18.06 -10.02 -0.96
C ARG A 96 19.50 -9.51 -0.93
N ARG A 97 19.87 -8.64 -1.87
CA ARG A 97 21.20 -8.02 -1.91
C ARG A 97 21.47 -7.22 -0.64
N HIS A 98 20.52 -6.40 -0.23
CA HIS A 98 20.67 -5.57 0.96
C HIS A 98 20.64 -6.38 2.26
N GLN A 99 19.83 -7.45 2.36
CA GLN A 99 19.84 -8.35 3.51
C GLN A 99 21.21 -8.98 3.71
N LYS A 100 21.84 -9.48 2.64
CA LYS A 100 23.21 -10.04 2.71
C LYS A 100 24.22 -9.02 3.22
N VAL A 101 24.13 -7.76 2.77
CA VAL A 101 25.00 -6.68 3.26
C VAL A 101 24.72 -6.34 4.72
N TYR A 102 23.44 -6.27 5.10
CA TYR A 102 23.02 -6.01 6.47
C TYR A 102 23.48 -7.10 7.44
N GLU A 103 23.38 -8.36 7.08
CA GLU A 103 23.86 -9.49 7.88
C GLU A 103 25.38 -9.42 8.13
N GLN A 104 26.14 -8.86 7.19
CA GLN A 104 27.59 -8.71 7.30
C GLN A 104 28.03 -7.45 8.06
N THR A 105 27.25 -6.37 7.96
CA THR A 105 27.70 -5.02 8.36
C THR A 105 26.84 -4.36 9.45
N GLY A 106 25.62 -4.85 9.65
CA GLY A 106 24.60 -4.20 10.48
C GLY A 106 24.05 -2.89 9.90
N VAL A 107 24.47 -2.48 8.71
CA VAL A 107 24.07 -1.20 8.10
C VAL A 107 22.71 -1.32 7.44
N ARG A 108 21.73 -0.55 7.93
CA ARG A 108 20.36 -0.54 7.39
C ARG A 108 20.28 0.31 6.11
N PRO A 109 19.77 -0.24 5.00
CA PRO A 109 19.54 0.52 3.78
C PRO A 109 18.28 1.38 3.88
N ALA A 110 18.27 2.51 3.17
CA ALA A 110 17.04 3.24 2.92
C ALA A 110 16.21 2.54 1.83
N PHE A 111 14.88 2.55 1.97
CA PHE A 111 14.01 2.13 0.88
C PHE A 111 14.03 3.19 -0.23
N ALA A 112 14.81 2.93 -1.29
CA ALA A 112 14.88 3.82 -2.44
C ALA A 112 13.61 3.67 -3.31
N SER A 113 12.58 4.47 -3.00
CA SER A 113 11.32 4.53 -3.76
C SER A 113 11.48 5.07 -5.19
N SER A 114 12.69 5.47 -5.59
CA SER A 114 13.01 6.13 -6.85
C SER A 114 13.02 5.22 -8.10
N HIS A 115 12.38 4.05 -8.09
CA HIS A 115 12.18 3.27 -9.31
C HIS A 115 11.10 3.91 -10.20
N ARG A 116 11.36 5.12 -10.71
CA ARG A 116 10.57 5.76 -11.76
C ARG A 116 10.86 5.02 -13.07
N LYS A 117 9.87 4.23 -13.51
CA LYS A 117 9.60 3.78 -14.89
C LYS A 117 10.84 3.48 -15.75
N ARG A 118 11.15 2.20 -15.97
CA ARG A 118 11.50 1.79 -17.34
C ARG A 118 10.19 1.78 -18.11
N ALA A 119 9.94 2.87 -18.84
CA ALA A 119 8.94 2.85 -19.90
C ALA A 119 9.40 1.78 -20.90
N TYR A 120 8.56 0.77 -21.13
CA TYR A 120 8.68 -0.03 -22.35
C TYR A 120 8.31 0.90 -23.51
N GLY A 121 9.31 1.24 -24.31
CA GLY A 121 9.17 1.84 -25.63
C GLY A 121 9.60 0.84 -26.68
#